data_AF-A0AAV3UI75-F1
#
_entry.id   AF-A0AAV3UI75-F1
#
_cell.length_a   1.000
_cell.length_b   1.000
_cell.length_c   1.000
_cell.angle_alpha   90.00
_cell.angle_beta   90.00
_cell.angle_gamma   90.00
#
_symmetry.space_group_name_H-M   'P 1'
#
loop_
_entity.id
_entity.type
_entity.pdbx_description
1 polymer ?
#
loop_
_entity_poly.entity_id
_entity_poly.type
_entity_poly.pdbx_seq_one_letter_code
_entity_poly.pdbx_strand_id
1 'polypeptide(L)'
;MSVVHLIPTDIDRADCIGVDLGIQSYIHMSEDLSVECLDLKSEYDQYAREQRSLDRKEHKSANWENQRQNVARAKRRIRWKVLDFQHKLSTWLVKAYDVVAVEDLDVKPMLETSQSAKNKQDTAWSRFLDLLEYKGNLYGTHMVRVDARGTTKECNQCGVETSKPQWVREHSCPSCGHTEDRNLNAAKNILDRGLNKLSLHVGPGRSESTPVQTVLPAFVHHSGRVDAKHVVEVKPAA
;
A
#
# COMPACT_ATOMS: atom_id res chain seq x y z
N MET A 1 6.77 23.85 2.72
CA MET A 1 5.61 23.99 3.61
C MET A 1 5.24 22.61 4.08
N SER A 2 5.29 22.33 5.39
CA SER A 2 4.84 21.03 5.90
C SER A 2 3.32 21.04 5.92
N VAL A 3 2.68 20.14 5.17
CA VAL A 3 1.24 19.94 5.27
C VAL A 3 1.01 19.15 6.55
N VAL A 4 0.61 19.85 7.62
CA VAL A 4 0.10 19.19 8.82
C VAL A 4 -1.30 18.69 8.48
N HIS A 5 -1.40 17.43 8.04
CA HIS A 5 -2.67 16.73 8.04
C HIS A 5 -3.15 16.65 9.49
N LEU A 6 -4.17 17.44 9.81
CA LEU A 6 -4.90 17.33 11.06
C LEU A 6 -5.54 15.94 11.08
N ILE A 7 -4.98 15.04 11.88
CA ILE A 7 -5.58 13.72 12.16
C ILE A 7 -7.01 14.00 12.67
N PRO A 8 -8.07 13.48 12.02
CA PRO A 8 -9.42 13.65 12.52
C PRO A 8 -9.53 13.22 13.98
N THR A 9 -10.23 13.99 14.81
CA THR A 9 -10.41 13.67 16.23
C THR A 9 -11.23 12.40 16.45
N ASP A 10 -11.98 11.99 15.43
CA ASP A 10 -12.99 10.95 15.46
C ASP A 10 -12.80 10.01 14.25
N ILE A 11 -11.66 9.32 14.20
CA ILE A 11 -11.42 8.23 13.23
C ILE A 11 -12.16 6.97 13.73
N ASP A 12 -13.09 6.45 12.95
CA ASP A 12 -13.69 5.13 13.22
C ASP A 12 -12.69 4.01 12.86
N ARG A 13 -12.60 2.98 13.70
CA ARG A 13 -11.82 1.77 13.42
C ARG A 13 -12.39 1.00 12.23
N ALA A 14 -13.68 1.15 11.92
CA ALA A 14 -14.31 0.57 10.74
C ALA A 14 -13.69 1.11 9.43
N ASP A 15 -13.31 2.38 9.39
CA ASP A 15 -12.67 3.02 8.23
C ASP A 15 -11.13 2.88 8.25
N CYS A 16 -10.60 1.93 9.02
CA CYS A 16 -9.16 1.69 9.20
C CYS A 16 -8.74 0.27 8.84
N ILE A 17 -7.77 0.11 7.94
CA ILE A 17 -7.29 -1.19 7.48
C ILE A 17 -5.80 -1.42 7.81
N GLY A 18 -5.47 -2.60 8.31
CA GLY A 18 -4.10 -3.11 8.38
C GLY A 18 -3.80 -4.05 7.22
N VAL A 19 -2.63 -3.92 6.62
CA VAL A 19 -2.26 -4.60 5.37
C VAL A 19 -0.91 -5.32 5.50
N ASP A 20 -0.96 -6.66 5.53
CA ASP A 20 0.20 -7.55 5.40
C ASP A 20 0.56 -7.69 3.90
N LEU A 21 1.86 -7.80 3.59
CA LEU A 21 2.42 -7.76 2.23
C LEU A 21 3.04 -9.11 1.85
N GLY A 22 2.35 -9.85 0.97
CA GLY A 22 2.59 -11.28 0.79
C GLY A 22 3.26 -11.69 -0.53
N ILE A 23 3.91 -12.86 -0.49
CA ILE A 23 4.47 -13.54 -1.67
C ILE A 23 3.43 -14.50 -2.30
N GLN A 24 2.40 -14.91 -1.54
CA GLN A 24 1.29 -15.74 -2.03
C GLN A 24 0.13 -14.86 -2.52
N SER A 25 -0.64 -14.26 -1.61
CA SER A 25 -1.42 -13.07 -1.91
C SER A 25 -0.49 -11.85 -1.99
N TYR A 26 -0.79 -10.86 -2.83
CA TYR A 26 -0.05 -9.60 -2.89
C TYR A 26 -0.22 -8.77 -1.62
N ILE A 27 -1.45 -8.74 -1.09
CA ILE A 27 -1.80 -8.23 0.24
C ILE A 27 -2.79 -9.16 0.96
N HIS A 28 -2.75 -9.14 2.30
CA HIS A 28 -3.82 -9.64 3.17
C HIS A 28 -4.24 -8.53 4.13
N MET A 29 -5.54 -8.39 4.39
CA MET A 29 -6.09 -7.27 5.14
C MET A 29 -6.79 -7.72 6.43
N SER A 30 -6.94 -6.79 7.38
CA SER A 30 -7.49 -7.07 8.72
C SER A 30 -8.98 -7.46 8.74
N GLU A 31 -9.68 -7.26 7.61
CA GLU A 31 -11.09 -7.64 7.37
C GLU A 31 -11.25 -9.05 6.75
N ASP A 32 -10.20 -9.87 6.73
CA ASP A 32 -10.18 -11.20 6.07
C ASP A 32 -10.41 -11.16 4.53
N LEU A 33 -10.03 -10.05 3.91
CA LEU A 33 -9.95 -9.90 2.46
C LEU A 33 -8.49 -9.91 2.01
N SER A 34 -8.19 -10.62 0.94
CA SER A 34 -6.87 -10.67 0.31
C SER A 34 -6.95 -10.41 -1.19
N VAL A 35 -5.83 -9.96 -1.78
CA VAL A 35 -5.70 -9.73 -3.23
C VAL A 35 -4.53 -10.55 -3.72
N GLU A 36 -4.74 -11.41 -4.72
CA GLU A 36 -3.71 -12.30 -5.25
C GLU A 36 -2.56 -11.57 -5.96
N CYS A 37 -1.41 -12.24 -6.07
CA CYS A 37 -0.33 -11.78 -6.96
C CYS A 37 -0.77 -11.85 -8.44
N LEU A 38 -0.53 -10.77 -9.18
CA LEU A 38 -0.88 -10.67 -10.60
C LEU A 38 -0.19 -11.76 -11.44
N ASP A 39 -0.97 -12.62 -12.10
CA ASP A 39 -0.41 -13.59 -13.07
C ASP A 39 0.20 -12.86 -14.28
N LEU A 40 1.46 -13.20 -14.53
CA LEU A 40 2.33 -12.68 -15.58
C LEU A 40 3.09 -13.82 -16.29
N LYS A 41 2.68 -15.08 -16.09
CA LYS A 41 3.33 -16.25 -16.69
C LYS A 41 3.48 -16.10 -18.20
N SER A 42 2.42 -15.66 -18.88
CA SER A 42 2.43 -15.47 -20.35
C SER A 42 3.45 -14.41 -20.79
N GLU A 43 3.58 -13.32 -20.03
CA GLU A 43 4.51 -12.23 -20.30
C GLU A 43 5.96 -12.60 -19.98
N TYR A 44 6.21 -13.36 -18.90
CA TYR A 44 7.52 -13.88 -18.58
C TYR A 44 7.96 -14.96 -19.58
N ASP A 45 7.07 -15.84 -20.02
CA ASP A 45 7.31 -16.79 -21.10
C ASP A 45 7.67 -16.08 -22.41
N GLN A 46 6.94 -15.02 -22.77
CA GLN A 46 7.27 -14.23 -23.95
C GLN A 46 8.61 -13.50 -23.78
N TYR A 47 8.88 -12.84 -22.65
CA TYR A 47 10.16 -12.21 -22.37
C TYR A 47 11.33 -13.21 -22.46
N ALA A 48 11.18 -14.43 -21.95
CA ALA A 48 12.17 -15.49 -22.07
C ALA A 48 12.35 -15.99 -23.52
N ARG A 49 11.29 -16.00 -24.35
CA ARG A 49 11.40 -16.26 -25.80
C ARG A 49 12.17 -15.14 -26.51
N GLU A 50 11.84 -13.88 -26.25
CA GLU A 50 12.54 -12.74 -26.85
C GLU A 50 14.02 -12.71 -26.45
N GLN A 51 14.34 -13.01 -25.19
CA GLN A 51 15.72 -13.06 -24.70
C GLN A 51 16.51 -14.19 -25.40
N ARG A 52 16.00 -15.42 -25.39
CA ARG A 52 16.64 -16.55 -26.11
C ARG A 52 16.76 -16.34 -27.63
N SER A 53 15.94 -15.47 -28.21
CA SER A 53 16.08 -15.02 -29.60
C SER A 53 17.22 -13.99 -29.76
N LEU A 54 17.36 -13.05 -28.82
CA LEU A 54 18.44 -12.05 -28.78
C LEU A 54 19.81 -12.70 -28.59
N ASP A 55 19.91 -13.66 -27.66
CA ASP A 55 21.15 -14.36 -27.29
C ASP A 55 21.75 -15.15 -28.49
N ARG A 56 20.94 -15.39 -29.53
CA ARG A 56 21.32 -16.06 -30.79
C ARG A 56 21.63 -15.10 -31.94
N LYS A 57 21.62 -13.78 -31.72
CA LYS A 57 21.96 -12.77 -32.75
C LYS A 57 23.37 -12.26 -32.54
N GLU A 58 24.09 -12.06 -33.64
CA GLU A 58 25.40 -11.41 -33.63
C GLU A 58 25.30 -9.99 -33.03
N HIS A 59 26.04 -9.75 -31.95
CA HIS A 59 26.01 -8.50 -31.20
C HIS A 59 26.32 -7.28 -32.09
N LYS A 60 25.57 -6.18 -31.92
CA LYS A 60 25.58 -4.97 -32.77
C LYS A 60 25.10 -5.14 -34.24
N SER A 61 24.75 -6.34 -34.70
CA SER A 61 24.07 -6.48 -36.01
C SER A 61 22.69 -5.80 -36.01
N ALA A 62 22.19 -5.38 -37.17
CA ALA A 62 20.85 -4.80 -37.29
C ALA A 62 19.74 -5.76 -36.79
N ASN A 63 19.93 -7.06 -36.96
CA ASN A 63 19.05 -8.11 -36.45
C ASN A 63 19.07 -8.22 -34.92
N TRP A 64 20.24 -8.02 -34.29
CA TRP A 64 20.37 -7.94 -32.83
C TRP A 64 19.74 -6.66 -32.27
N GLU A 65 19.92 -5.51 -32.93
CA GLU A 65 19.30 -4.24 -32.53
C GLU A 65 17.77 -4.34 -32.53
N ASN A 66 17.18 -4.81 -33.63
CA ASN A 66 15.74 -5.04 -33.74
C ASN A 66 15.23 -6.00 -32.64
N GLN A 67 15.97 -7.07 -32.36
CA GLN A 67 15.59 -8.03 -31.34
C GLN A 67 15.75 -7.48 -29.91
N ARG A 68 16.74 -6.61 -29.66
CA ARG A 68 16.91 -5.91 -28.38
C ARG A 68 15.72 -5.02 -28.07
N GLN A 69 15.16 -4.37 -29.09
CA GLN A 69 13.93 -3.58 -28.96
C GLN A 69 12.71 -4.46 -28.64
N ASN A 70 12.62 -5.69 -29.17
CA ASN A 70 11.58 -6.65 -28.80
C ASN A 70 11.68 -7.11 -27.34
N VAL A 71 12.89 -7.43 -26.85
CA VAL A 71 13.14 -7.70 -25.42
C VAL A 71 12.73 -6.51 -24.54
N ALA A 72 13.08 -5.28 -24.95
CA ALA A 72 12.68 -4.07 -24.24
C ALA A 72 11.15 -3.85 -24.22
N ARG A 73 10.46 -4.13 -25.33
CA ARG A 73 8.98 -4.08 -25.44
C ARG A 73 8.32 -5.10 -24.51
N ALA A 74 8.81 -6.35 -24.47
CA ALA A 74 8.31 -7.38 -23.56
C ALA A 74 8.51 -7.00 -22.08
N LYS A 75 9.72 -6.53 -21.72
CA LYS A 75 10.03 -6.05 -20.36
C LYS A 75 9.19 -4.82 -19.96
N ARG A 76 8.88 -3.94 -20.91
CA ARG A 76 7.97 -2.79 -20.72
C ARG A 76 6.53 -3.25 -20.48
N ARG A 77 6.03 -4.26 -21.19
CA ARG A 77 4.69 -4.84 -20.98
C ARG A 77 4.52 -5.40 -19.56
N ILE A 78 5.51 -6.16 -19.06
CA ILE A 78 5.54 -6.65 -17.66
C ILE A 78 5.45 -5.46 -16.68
N ARG A 79 6.35 -4.48 -16.82
CA ARG A 79 6.40 -3.29 -15.94
C ARG A 79 5.09 -2.51 -15.93
N TRP A 80 4.44 -2.36 -17.08
CA TRP A 80 3.14 -1.69 -17.22
C TRP A 80 2.00 -2.48 -16.57
N LYS A 81 1.89 -3.80 -16.78
CA LYS A 81 0.88 -4.62 -16.10
C LYS A 81 0.97 -4.52 -14.58
N VAL A 82 2.17 -4.64 -14.00
CA VAL A 82 2.35 -4.49 -12.54
C VAL A 82 2.03 -3.06 -12.08
N LEU A 83 2.41 -2.03 -12.84
CA LEU A 83 2.14 -0.64 -12.48
C LEU A 83 0.64 -0.30 -12.51
N ASP A 84 -0.09 -0.78 -13.51
CA ASP A 84 -1.54 -0.64 -13.62
C ASP A 84 -2.27 -1.31 -12.46
N PHE A 85 -1.91 -2.57 -12.14
CA PHE A 85 -2.40 -3.29 -10.96
C PHE A 85 -2.13 -2.52 -9.65
N GLN A 86 -0.88 -2.07 -9.44
CA GLN A 86 -0.51 -1.31 -8.25
C GLN A 86 -1.23 0.04 -8.16
N HIS A 87 -1.43 0.73 -9.29
CA HIS A 87 -2.22 1.97 -9.31
C HIS A 87 -3.69 1.71 -8.98
N LYS A 88 -4.31 0.64 -9.49
CA LYS A 88 -5.70 0.28 -9.16
C LYS A 88 -5.84 -0.05 -7.68
N LEU A 89 -4.98 -0.91 -7.15
CA LEU A 89 -5.00 -1.32 -5.75
C LEU A 89 -4.76 -0.15 -4.78
N SER A 90 -3.74 0.67 -5.03
CA SER A 90 -3.47 1.86 -4.19
C SER A 90 -4.55 2.95 -4.31
N THR A 91 -5.23 3.09 -5.46
CA THR A 91 -6.39 4.00 -5.59
C THR A 91 -7.64 3.46 -4.89
N TRP A 92 -7.80 2.14 -4.78
CA TRP A 92 -8.92 1.54 -4.04
C TRP A 92 -8.75 1.71 -2.53
N LEU A 93 -7.58 1.36 -1.97
CA LEU A 93 -7.29 1.50 -0.53
C LEU A 93 -7.56 2.94 -0.03
N VAL A 94 -6.94 3.94 -0.66
CA VAL A 94 -7.09 5.39 -0.31
C VAL A 94 -8.42 6.02 -0.72
N LYS A 95 -9.43 5.19 -0.98
CA LYS A 95 -10.84 5.59 -1.23
C LYS A 95 -11.85 4.75 -0.46
N ALA A 96 -11.39 3.67 0.17
CA ALA A 96 -12.20 2.78 1.00
C ALA A 96 -11.92 2.98 2.49
N TYR A 97 -10.76 3.56 2.85
CA TYR A 97 -10.32 3.70 4.23
C TYR A 97 -9.67 5.07 4.49
N ASP A 98 -9.88 5.61 5.68
CA ASP A 98 -9.25 6.83 6.21
C ASP A 98 -7.85 6.56 6.77
N VAL A 99 -7.58 5.33 7.24
CA VAL A 99 -6.25 4.89 7.67
C VAL A 99 -5.86 3.59 6.96
N VAL A 100 -4.64 3.55 6.41
CA VAL A 100 -4.04 2.33 5.84
C VAL A 100 -2.70 2.07 6.53
N ALA A 101 -2.71 1.15 7.50
CA ALA A 101 -1.52 0.70 8.20
C ALA A 101 -0.81 -0.43 7.40
N VAL A 102 0.51 -0.35 7.29
CA VAL A 102 1.35 -1.26 6.47
C VAL A 102 2.64 -1.61 7.19
N GLU A 103 3.20 -2.79 6.92
CA GLU A 103 4.55 -3.11 7.37
C GLU A 103 5.61 -2.24 6.69
N ASP A 104 6.54 -1.68 7.47
CA ASP A 104 7.76 -1.06 6.97
C ASP A 104 8.79 -2.16 6.68
N LEU A 105 8.56 -2.88 5.58
CA LEU A 105 9.48 -3.89 5.08
C LEU A 105 10.79 -3.23 4.64
N ASP A 106 11.86 -3.38 5.43
CA ASP A 106 13.19 -2.90 5.02
C ASP A 106 13.68 -3.68 3.80
N VAL A 107 13.50 -3.05 2.64
CA VAL A 107 13.78 -3.61 1.33
C VAL A 107 15.28 -3.85 1.13
N LYS A 108 16.18 -3.16 1.86
CA LYS A 108 17.62 -3.17 1.57
C LYS A 108 18.28 -4.52 1.88
N PRO A 109 18.20 -5.11 3.09
CA PRO A 109 18.82 -6.41 3.36
C PRO A 109 18.23 -7.55 2.50
N MET A 110 16.97 -7.41 2.11
CA MET A 110 16.26 -8.38 1.27
C MET A 110 16.81 -8.36 -0.17
N LEU A 111 17.05 -7.17 -0.74
CA LEU A 111 17.62 -6.99 -2.08
C LEU A 111 19.02 -7.58 -2.24
N GLU A 112 19.81 -7.68 -1.17
CA GLU A 112 21.18 -8.19 -1.19
C GLU A 112 21.27 -9.73 -1.16
N THR A 113 20.24 -10.44 -0.68
CA THR A 113 20.38 -11.87 -0.31
C THR A 113 20.08 -12.90 -1.40
N SER A 114 19.50 -12.56 -2.57
CA SER A 114 19.31 -13.56 -3.65
C SER A 114 18.99 -12.98 -5.04
N GLN A 115 19.20 -13.76 -6.11
CA GLN A 115 18.65 -13.43 -7.45
C GLN A 115 17.22 -13.98 -7.69
N SER A 116 16.44 -14.17 -6.61
CA SER A 116 15.18 -14.91 -6.63
C SER A 116 13.95 -14.08 -7.05
N ALA A 117 12.79 -14.72 -7.08
CA ALA A 117 11.48 -14.07 -7.21
C ALA A 117 11.19 -13.10 -6.06
N LYS A 118 11.69 -13.40 -4.85
CA LYS A 118 11.55 -12.55 -3.64
C LYS A 118 11.98 -11.10 -3.90
N ASN A 119 13.23 -10.91 -4.31
CA ASN A 119 13.83 -9.60 -4.61
C ASN A 119 13.05 -8.78 -5.67
N LYS A 120 12.31 -9.44 -6.57
CA LYS A 120 11.41 -8.79 -7.54
C LYS A 120 10.11 -8.31 -6.89
N GLN A 121 9.55 -9.11 -5.96
CA GLN A 121 8.39 -8.77 -5.15
C GLN A 121 8.73 -7.64 -4.17
N ASP A 122 9.89 -7.71 -3.50
CA ASP A 122 10.41 -6.69 -2.59
C ASP A 122 10.51 -5.31 -3.29
N THR A 123 11.12 -5.30 -4.50
CA THR A 123 11.16 -4.11 -5.38
C THR A 123 9.76 -3.63 -5.79
N ALA A 124 8.79 -4.55 -5.96
CA ALA A 124 7.43 -4.20 -6.33
C ALA A 124 6.69 -3.56 -5.15
N TRP A 125 6.78 -4.09 -3.93
CA TRP A 125 6.16 -3.52 -2.73
C TRP A 125 6.68 -2.12 -2.44
N SER A 126 7.99 -1.86 -2.51
CA SER A 126 8.56 -0.52 -2.31
C SER A 126 7.82 0.54 -3.14
N ARG A 127 7.69 0.30 -4.46
CA ARG A 127 6.96 1.19 -5.37
C ARG A 127 5.45 1.24 -5.09
N PHE A 128 4.85 0.17 -4.54
CA PHE A 128 3.45 0.18 -4.14
C PHE A 128 3.21 1.03 -2.89
N LEU A 129 4.12 0.96 -1.90
CA LEU A 129 4.14 1.85 -0.73
C LEU A 129 4.31 3.31 -1.18
N ASP A 130 5.24 3.61 -2.09
CA ASP A 130 5.41 4.96 -2.65
C ASP A 130 4.13 5.48 -3.32
N LEU A 131 3.41 4.61 -4.04
CA LEU A 131 2.13 4.94 -4.69
C LEU A 131 0.96 5.07 -3.72
N LEU A 132 0.98 4.34 -2.62
CA LEU A 132 0.01 4.44 -1.55
C LEU A 132 0.21 5.76 -0.78
N GLU A 133 1.47 6.11 -0.48
CA GLU A 133 1.85 7.34 0.24
C GLU A 133 1.53 8.58 -0.58
N TYR A 134 1.94 8.61 -1.86
CA TYR A 134 1.59 9.67 -2.81
C TYR A 134 0.07 9.91 -2.89
N LYS A 135 -0.74 8.84 -2.86
CA LYS A 135 -2.19 8.97 -2.99
C LYS A 135 -2.92 9.22 -1.67
N GLY A 136 -2.40 8.75 -0.53
CA GLY A 136 -2.94 9.12 0.78
C GLY A 136 -2.94 10.63 0.94
N ASN A 137 -1.79 11.26 0.65
CA ASN A 137 -1.64 12.72 0.60
C ASN A 137 -2.54 13.43 -0.45
N LEU A 138 -3.09 12.71 -1.45
CA LEU A 138 -3.97 13.25 -2.48
C LEU A 138 -5.47 13.11 -2.15
N TYR A 139 -5.84 12.07 -1.39
CA TYR A 139 -7.24 11.74 -1.06
C TYR A 139 -7.63 12.00 0.40
N GLY A 140 -6.65 12.21 1.29
CA GLY A 140 -6.87 12.45 2.72
C GLY A 140 -6.51 11.25 3.62
N THR A 141 -6.37 10.05 3.05
CA THR A 141 -6.05 8.82 3.79
C THR A 141 -4.67 8.87 4.46
N HIS A 142 -4.62 8.61 5.77
CA HIS A 142 -3.40 8.46 6.54
C HIS A 142 -2.75 7.09 6.29
N MET A 143 -1.67 7.05 5.51
CA MET A 143 -0.82 5.87 5.42
C MET A 143 0.14 5.80 6.62
N VAL A 144 0.19 4.65 7.30
CA VAL A 144 1.00 4.46 8.51
C VAL A 144 1.92 3.25 8.38
N ARG A 145 3.23 3.49 8.19
CA ARG A 145 4.24 2.43 8.22
C ARG A 145 4.54 2.00 9.66
N VAL A 146 4.52 0.71 9.97
CA VAL A 146 4.78 0.14 11.31
C VAL A 146 5.93 -0.87 11.28
N ASP A 147 6.57 -1.14 12.42
CA ASP A 147 7.59 -2.19 12.51
C ASP A 147 6.97 -3.56 12.13
N ALA A 148 7.61 -4.27 11.20
CA ALA A 148 7.26 -5.63 10.76
C ALA A 148 7.69 -6.72 11.77
N ARG A 149 8.57 -6.39 12.72
CA ARG A 149 9.12 -7.36 13.68
C ARG A 149 8.01 -7.86 14.62
N GLY A 150 7.74 -9.16 14.55
CA GLY A 150 6.86 -9.87 15.48
C GLY A 150 5.39 -9.97 15.06
N THR A 151 4.92 -9.16 14.11
CA THR A 151 3.53 -9.12 13.60
C THR A 151 2.93 -10.50 13.29
N THR A 152 3.68 -11.36 12.59
CA THR A 152 3.23 -12.71 12.18
C THR A 152 3.43 -13.79 13.26
N LYS A 153 3.79 -13.40 14.50
CA LYS A 153 4.06 -14.29 15.65
C LYS A 153 3.32 -13.90 16.93
N GLU A 154 3.16 -12.61 17.19
CA GLU A 154 2.36 -12.05 18.28
C GLU A 154 0.89 -12.36 18.05
N CYS A 155 0.16 -12.70 19.11
CA CYS A 155 -1.28 -12.96 19.03
C CYS A 155 -2.06 -11.65 19.16
N ASN A 156 -2.91 -11.35 18.18
CA ASN A 156 -3.76 -10.15 18.19
C ASN A 156 -4.74 -10.06 19.38
N GLN A 157 -5.09 -11.18 20.03
CA GLN A 157 -5.96 -11.20 21.22
C GLN A 157 -5.22 -10.91 22.53
N CYS A 158 -3.91 -11.14 22.63
CA CYS A 158 -3.20 -11.11 23.93
C CYS A 158 -1.73 -10.65 23.90
N GLY A 159 -1.19 -10.26 22.74
CA GLY A 159 0.17 -9.74 22.56
C GLY A 159 1.31 -10.75 22.71
N VAL A 160 1.05 -11.99 23.12
CA VAL A 160 2.11 -12.99 23.37
C VAL A 160 2.76 -13.47 22.06
N GLU A 161 4.07 -13.27 21.92
CA GLU A 161 4.86 -13.81 20.80
C GLU A 161 4.95 -15.33 20.89
N THR A 162 4.46 -16.02 19.85
CA THR A 162 4.64 -17.47 19.69
C THR A 162 5.61 -17.74 18.54
N SER A 163 6.80 -18.27 18.86
CA SER A 163 7.78 -18.64 17.83
C SER A 163 7.23 -19.76 16.94
N LYS A 164 7.05 -19.48 15.64
CA LYS A 164 6.49 -20.41 14.64
C LYS A 164 7.22 -20.29 13.29
N PRO A 165 7.55 -21.39 12.59
CA PRO A 165 8.20 -21.34 11.27
C PRO A 165 7.35 -20.66 10.18
N GLN A 166 8.00 -20.10 9.16
CA GLN A 166 7.32 -19.32 8.11
C GLN A 166 6.30 -20.12 7.27
N TRP A 167 6.43 -21.45 7.20
CA TRP A 167 5.49 -22.33 6.49
C TRP A 167 4.22 -22.65 7.29
N VAL A 168 4.19 -22.36 8.59
CA VAL A 168 2.95 -22.47 9.39
C VAL A 168 2.01 -21.34 8.97
N ARG A 169 0.76 -21.70 8.65
CA ARG A 169 -0.26 -20.78 8.12
C ARG A 169 -1.40 -20.48 9.09
N GLU A 170 -1.67 -21.36 10.05
CA GLU A 170 -2.53 -21.02 11.18
C GLU A 170 -1.70 -20.26 12.24
N HIS A 171 -2.22 -19.15 12.75
CA HIS A 171 -1.81 -18.66 14.06
C HIS A 171 -2.64 -19.36 15.13
N SER A 172 -2.07 -20.37 15.79
CA SER A 172 -2.53 -20.87 17.09
C SER A 172 -1.75 -20.17 18.22
N CYS A 173 -2.42 -19.71 19.28
CA CYS A 173 -1.80 -19.07 20.45
C CYS A 173 -1.91 -19.95 21.72
N PRO A 174 -0.80 -20.36 22.35
CA PRO A 174 -0.81 -21.20 23.54
C PRO A 174 -1.21 -20.46 24.83
N SER A 175 -1.24 -19.12 24.82
CA SER A 175 -1.54 -18.32 26.03
C SER A 175 -3.01 -17.97 26.21
N CYS A 176 -3.81 -17.98 25.14
CA CYS A 176 -5.24 -17.63 25.18
C CYS A 176 -6.14 -18.59 24.37
N GLY A 177 -5.57 -19.54 23.62
CA GLY A 177 -6.32 -20.49 22.79
C GLY A 177 -6.81 -19.94 21.45
N HIS A 178 -6.52 -18.68 21.10
CA HIS A 178 -6.93 -18.09 19.82
C HIS A 178 -6.35 -18.84 18.62
N THR A 179 -7.18 -19.07 17.59
CA THR A 179 -6.82 -19.69 16.32
C THR A 179 -7.37 -18.88 15.13
N GLU A 180 -6.51 -18.57 14.16
CA GLU A 180 -6.85 -17.72 13.01
C GLU A 180 -5.86 -17.96 11.85
N ASP A 181 -6.12 -17.44 10.64
CA ASP A 181 -5.06 -17.36 9.62
C ASP A 181 -3.92 -16.43 10.09
N ARG A 182 -2.68 -16.81 9.79
CA ARG A 182 -1.48 -16.09 10.27
C ARG A 182 -1.30 -14.73 9.60
N ASN A 183 -1.70 -14.57 8.34
CA ASN A 183 -1.64 -13.30 7.62
C ASN A 183 -2.77 -12.38 8.11
N LEU A 184 -3.96 -12.92 8.41
CA LEU A 184 -5.05 -12.17 9.07
C LEU A 184 -4.67 -11.70 10.49
N ASN A 185 -4.09 -12.57 11.31
CA ASN A 185 -3.54 -12.18 12.62
C ASN A 185 -2.47 -11.08 12.49
N ALA A 186 -1.58 -11.19 11.48
CA ALA A 186 -0.57 -10.17 11.21
C ALA A 186 -1.20 -8.84 10.77
N ALA A 187 -2.15 -8.85 9.84
CA ALA A 187 -2.88 -7.67 9.37
C ALA A 187 -3.60 -6.94 10.52
N LYS A 188 -4.18 -7.68 11.47
CA LYS A 188 -4.77 -7.12 12.70
C LYS A 188 -3.71 -6.49 13.61
N ASN A 189 -2.58 -7.16 13.87
CA ASN A 189 -1.45 -6.57 14.59
C ASN A 189 -0.87 -5.31 13.91
N ILE A 190 -0.86 -5.27 12.56
CA ILE A 190 -0.42 -4.11 11.77
C ILE A 190 -1.39 -2.93 11.95
N LEU A 191 -2.70 -3.18 11.90
CA LEU A 191 -3.72 -2.17 12.20
C LEU A 191 -3.55 -1.61 13.61
N ASP A 192 -3.42 -2.48 14.62
CA ASP A 192 -3.29 -2.06 16.01
C ASP A 192 -1.99 -1.28 16.26
N ARG A 193 -0.86 -1.68 15.66
CA ARG A 193 0.38 -0.89 15.68
C ARG A 193 0.21 0.48 14.98
N GLY A 194 -0.57 0.53 13.90
CA GLY A 194 -0.83 1.75 13.14
C GLY A 194 -1.67 2.76 13.91
N LEU A 195 -2.79 2.31 14.49
CA LEU A 195 -3.67 3.12 15.33
C LEU A 195 -2.95 3.61 16.59
N ASN A 196 -2.21 2.74 17.29
CA ASN A 196 -1.39 3.16 18.43
C ASN A 196 -0.35 4.22 18.04
N LYS A 197 0.28 4.09 16.85
CA LYS A 197 1.22 5.09 16.34
C LYS A 197 0.54 6.42 16.04
N LEU A 198 -0.67 6.45 15.49
CA LEU A 198 -1.45 7.69 15.31
C LEU A 198 -1.83 8.33 16.66
N SER A 199 -2.36 7.55 17.60
CA SER A 199 -2.73 8.03 18.94
C SER A 199 -1.54 8.63 19.71
N LEU A 200 -0.32 8.13 19.50
CA LEU A 200 0.90 8.71 20.07
C LEU A 200 1.32 10.06 19.44
N HIS A 201 0.86 10.36 18.22
CA HIS A 201 1.04 11.69 17.61
C HIS A 201 -0.09 12.65 18.00
N VAL A 202 -1.28 12.14 18.36
CA VAL A 202 -2.33 12.89 19.05
C VAL A 202 -1.98 13.02 20.55
N GLY A 203 -0.87 13.70 20.83
CA GLY A 203 -0.51 14.07 22.20
C GLY A 203 -1.62 14.93 22.84
N PRO A 204 -1.80 14.89 24.18
CA PRO A 204 -2.87 15.62 24.85
C PRO A 204 -2.74 17.12 24.57
N GLY A 205 -3.67 17.66 23.79
CA GLY A 205 -3.59 19.00 23.23
C GLY A 205 -3.48 20.06 24.31
N ARG A 206 -2.29 20.67 24.45
CA ARG A 206 -2.15 21.92 25.19
C ARG A 206 -2.99 22.98 24.49
N SER A 207 -3.99 23.51 25.19
CA SER A 207 -4.85 24.58 24.71
C SER A 207 -4.08 25.90 24.66
N GLU A 208 -3.31 26.10 23.60
CA GLU A 208 -2.76 27.41 23.23
C GLU A 208 -3.91 28.35 22.85
N SER A 209 -4.44 29.00 23.87
CA SER A 209 -5.53 29.96 23.83
C SER A 209 -5.05 31.25 23.15
N THR A 210 -5.13 31.25 21.84
CA THR A 210 -4.93 32.45 21.02
C THR A 210 -6.04 33.47 21.35
N PRO A 211 -5.72 34.75 21.64
CA PRO A 211 -6.70 35.73 22.08
C PRO A 211 -7.72 36.12 20.98
N VAL A 212 -8.86 36.63 21.43
CA VAL A 212 -10.06 36.96 20.63
C VAL A 212 -9.94 38.36 19.97
N GLN A 213 -10.83 38.64 19.00
CA GLN A 213 -11.19 39.93 18.36
C GLN A 213 -10.38 40.31 17.11
N THR A 214 -10.94 40.75 15.96
CA THR A 214 -12.32 40.80 15.38
C THR A 214 -12.17 40.88 13.83
N VAL A 215 -13.17 40.99 12.92
CA VAL A 215 -14.61 41.38 12.94
C VAL A 215 -15.41 40.52 11.91
N LEU A 216 -16.74 40.62 11.93
CA LEU A 216 -17.67 40.20 10.86
C LEU A 216 -17.92 41.39 9.88
N PRO A 217 -18.33 41.21 8.60
CA PRO A 217 -19.71 40.80 8.25
C PRO A 217 -19.88 39.95 6.94
N ALA A 218 -21.07 39.45 6.56
CA ALA A 218 -22.18 38.84 7.32
C ALA A 218 -23.24 38.27 6.34
N PHE A 219 -23.85 37.12 6.67
CA PHE A 219 -25.01 36.47 5.98
C PHE A 219 -24.75 36.00 4.52
N VAL A 220 -25.56 35.13 3.89
CA VAL A 220 -26.89 34.56 4.19
C VAL A 220 -26.88 33.02 4.00
N HIS A 221 -27.79 32.29 4.66
CA HIS A 221 -27.96 30.85 4.46
C HIS A 221 -28.49 30.48 3.05
N HIS A 222 -27.87 29.47 2.43
CA HIS A 222 -28.57 28.54 1.52
C HIS A 222 -27.98 27.13 1.66
N SER A 223 -28.80 26.18 2.10
CA SER A 223 -28.47 24.75 2.12
C SER A 223 -28.73 24.12 0.74
N GLY A 224 -27.71 24.03 -0.09
CA GLY A 224 -27.78 23.44 -1.43
C GLY A 224 -26.82 22.25 -1.61
N ARG A 225 -27.34 21.02 -1.57
CA ARG A 225 -26.59 19.80 -1.92
C ARG A 225 -26.64 19.61 -3.44
N VAL A 226 -25.52 19.79 -4.12
CA VAL A 226 -25.36 19.52 -5.57
C VAL A 226 -24.60 18.23 -5.82
N ASP A 227 -25.11 17.41 -6.75
CA ASP A 227 -24.51 16.12 -7.14
C ASP A 227 -23.44 16.34 -8.22
N ALA A 228 -22.30 15.64 -8.10
CA ALA A 228 -21.07 15.91 -8.85
C ALA A 228 -21.09 15.30 -10.27
N LYS A 229 -22.17 15.53 -11.04
CA LYS A 229 -22.41 14.90 -12.35
C LYS A 229 -22.81 15.87 -13.47
N HIS A 230 -22.31 17.10 -13.46
CA HIS A 230 -22.08 17.83 -14.71
C HIS A 230 -20.96 18.87 -14.54
N VAL A 231 -19.97 18.81 -15.42
CA VAL A 231 -19.08 19.95 -15.70
C VAL A 231 -19.52 20.55 -17.03
N VAL A 232 -19.70 21.86 -17.07
CA VAL A 232 -19.88 22.61 -18.31
C VAL A 232 -18.76 23.65 -18.35
N GLU A 233 -17.86 23.51 -19.33
CA GLU A 233 -16.78 24.48 -19.51
C GLU A 233 -17.34 25.83 -19.95
N VAL A 234 -17.09 26.88 -19.16
CA VAL A 234 -17.36 28.25 -19.58
C VAL A 234 -16.09 28.80 -20.23
N LYS A 235 -16.10 28.83 -21.56
CA LYS A 235 -15.04 29.38 -22.40
C LYS A 235 -14.92 30.89 -22.15
N PRO A 236 -13.71 31.46 -21.95
CA PRO A 236 -13.55 32.88 -21.73
C PRO A 236 -13.94 33.68 -22.98
N ALA A 237 -14.64 34.80 -22.77
CA ALA A 237 -14.89 35.84 -23.76
C ALA A 237 -14.03 37.08 -23.45
N ALA A 238 -13.76 37.89 -24.47
CA ALA A 238 -12.84 39.03 -24.44
C ALA A 238 -13.40 40.26 -23.71
#